data_AF-A0A9D5GDP7-F1
#
_entry.id   AF-A0A9D5GDP7-F1
#
_cell.length_a   1.000
_cell.length_b   1.000
_cell.length_c   1.000
_cell.angle_alpha   90.00
_cell.angle_beta   90.00
_cell.angle_gamma   90.00
#
_symmetry.space_group_name_H-M   'P 1'
#
loop_
_entity.id
_entity.type
_entity.pdbx_description
1 polymer ?
#
loop_
_entity_poly.entity_id
_entity_poly.type
_entity_poly.pdbx_seq_one_letter_code
_entity_poly.pdbx_strand_id
1 'polypeptide(L)'
;MILDLPITTKRLIAASLLGALGLVCVAPAGAAIETDPIALYQTMRKAFDEGSAKQWPFASELYYQSTVFDAGRAYSLFRPADPNYAAIANLAIDVATQLHYNPLTNNDGARWYVREAAVYAAKNGDDAHKAEATALLSQLDAGEADAAVLARQAEDAAVADGHAFHGDPDAQTQLLIADVRAYNLTKDPQYRSLLLQHAAAPGAPLTRVPDPEYGQLFAIAASALGDPGYTDADRRAAHAIAYRRAHTPELQLIARLRAIPHELRLTRTAPADEYFGHLKYSPLGVRNEVIRVNKYLDRGWGERMEGDALQVDSAVEDWQKQYPHDTTLPANLLDAYRLLERVDTDATKAAADRVKNLLVVEYASSRQAQELAST
;
A
#
# COMPACT_ATOMS: atom_id res chain seq x y z
N MET A 1 15.57 48.22 40.88
CA MET A 1 16.32 49.39 40.36
C MET A 1 16.28 49.29 38.84
N ILE A 2 15.85 50.34 38.15
CA ILE A 2 15.71 50.34 36.68
C ILE A 2 17.05 50.76 36.07
N LEU A 3 17.43 50.16 34.94
CA LEU A 3 18.41 50.72 34.00
C LEU A 3 18.01 50.32 32.57
N ASP A 4 17.91 51.32 31.70
CA ASP A 4 17.38 51.20 30.34
C ASP A 4 18.48 51.12 29.27
N LEU A 5 18.22 50.27 28.25
CA LEU A 5 18.54 50.55 26.82
C LEU A 5 20.05 50.70 26.44
N PRO A 6 20.43 50.84 25.13
CA PRO A 6 19.61 51.00 23.93
C PRO A 6 19.87 50.02 22.77
N ILE A 7 18.92 50.05 21.83
CA ILE A 7 19.04 49.49 20.47
C ILE A 7 19.93 50.40 19.61
N THR A 8 20.81 49.83 18.77
CA THR A 8 21.45 50.52 17.64
C THR A 8 21.27 49.72 16.33
N THR A 9 21.45 50.35 15.17
CA THR A 9 20.76 49.93 13.93
C THR A 9 21.56 50.20 12.64
N LYS A 10 21.36 49.35 11.60
CA LYS A 10 21.84 49.48 10.19
C LYS A 10 23.36 49.22 10.06
N ARG A 11 23.95 48.76 8.94
CA ARG A 11 23.65 48.73 7.47
C ARG A 11 24.18 47.40 6.86
N LEU A 12 23.80 46.94 5.65
CA LEU A 12 24.18 47.40 4.29
C LEU A 12 23.11 46.94 3.24
N ILE A 13 22.67 47.80 2.30
CA ILE A 13 23.05 47.85 0.85
C ILE A 13 22.66 46.56 0.08
N ALA A 14 21.53 46.47 -0.67
CA ALA A 14 21.10 47.15 -1.92
C ALA A 14 21.77 46.55 -3.21
N ALA A 15 21.01 45.87 -4.10
CA ALA A 15 20.31 46.38 -5.31
C ALA A 15 21.25 46.61 -6.53
N SER A 16 20.90 46.38 -7.80
CA SER A 16 19.61 46.04 -8.49
C SER A 16 19.78 44.78 -9.39
N LEU A 17 19.29 44.56 -10.63
CA LEU A 17 18.53 45.30 -11.69
C LEU A 17 17.74 44.30 -12.59
N LEU A 18 17.30 44.70 -13.80
CA LEU A 18 16.47 43.92 -14.75
C LEU A 18 17.27 43.17 -15.85
N GLY A 19 16.66 42.15 -16.47
CA GLY A 19 17.09 41.57 -17.75
C GLY A 19 16.00 40.81 -18.51
N ALA A 20 15.80 41.17 -19.79
CA ALA A 20 15.07 40.47 -20.87
C ALA A 20 13.60 40.01 -20.67
N LEU A 21 12.71 40.56 -21.50
CA LEU A 21 11.44 39.91 -21.88
C LEU A 21 11.71 38.75 -22.86
N GLY A 22 11.21 37.57 -22.55
CA GLY A 22 11.08 36.46 -23.49
C GLY A 22 9.71 35.78 -23.32
N LEU A 23 9.16 35.22 -24.39
CA LEU A 23 7.98 34.34 -24.25
C LEU A 23 8.43 33.05 -23.56
N VAL A 24 8.25 33.00 -22.24
CA VAL A 24 8.26 31.74 -21.51
C VAL A 24 7.02 30.97 -21.94
N CYS A 25 7.19 29.95 -22.78
CA CYS A 25 6.23 28.87 -22.83
C CYS A 25 6.16 28.27 -21.42
N VAL A 26 5.08 28.54 -20.70
CA VAL A 26 4.83 27.96 -19.39
C VAL A 26 4.50 26.48 -19.62
N ALA A 27 5.56 25.66 -19.68
CA ALA A 27 5.43 24.23 -19.48
C ALA A 27 4.70 24.00 -18.15
N PRO A 28 3.83 22.98 -18.04
CA PRO A 28 3.20 22.66 -16.77
C PRO A 28 4.28 22.47 -15.71
N ALA A 29 4.08 23.08 -14.54
CA ALA A 29 5.02 23.02 -13.44
C ALA A 29 4.95 21.65 -12.73
N GLY A 30 5.28 20.59 -13.48
CA GLY A 30 5.60 19.30 -12.90
C GLY A 30 6.73 19.51 -11.90
N ALA A 31 6.52 19.02 -10.68
CA ALA A 31 7.49 19.09 -9.60
C ALA A 31 8.66 18.15 -9.89
N ALA A 32 9.53 18.55 -10.83
CA ALA A 32 10.72 17.83 -11.20
C ALA A 32 11.55 17.61 -9.94
N ILE A 33 11.83 16.34 -9.63
CA ILE A 33 12.74 15.98 -8.55
C ILE A 33 14.15 16.34 -9.03
N GLU A 34 14.53 17.60 -8.76
CA GLU A 34 15.81 18.22 -9.08
C GLU A 34 16.96 17.65 -8.22
N THR A 35 16.62 16.84 -7.20
CA THR A 35 17.56 16.07 -6.40
C THR A 35 18.43 15.18 -7.30
N ASP A 36 19.74 15.23 -7.09
CA ASP A 36 20.68 14.25 -7.63
C ASP A 36 20.32 12.84 -7.12
N PRO A 37 20.12 11.84 -8.00
CA PRO A 37 19.80 10.47 -7.60
C PRO A 37 20.86 9.83 -6.72
N ILE A 38 22.14 10.19 -6.91
CA ILE A 38 23.24 9.69 -6.09
C ILE A 38 23.13 10.28 -4.68
N ALA A 39 22.92 11.59 -4.55
CA ALA A 39 22.65 12.24 -3.28
C ALA A 39 21.37 11.73 -2.59
N LEU A 40 20.30 11.44 -3.34
CA LEU A 40 19.07 10.84 -2.81
C LEU A 40 19.33 9.43 -2.26
N TYR A 41 19.95 8.55 -3.05
CA TYR A 41 20.36 7.21 -2.61
C TYR A 41 21.28 7.27 -1.39
N GLN A 42 22.32 8.10 -1.40
CA GLN A 42 23.25 8.24 -0.27
C GLN A 42 22.54 8.75 1.00
N THR A 43 21.57 9.67 0.85
CA THR A 43 20.78 10.18 1.98
C THR A 43 19.88 9.08 2.55
N MET A 44 19.19 8.32 1.68
CA MET A 44 18.33 7.22 2.10
C MET A 44 19.16 6.10 2.75
N ARG A 45 20.23 5.62 2.10
CA ARG A 45 21.08 4.55 2.65
C ARG A 45 21.71 4.95 3.98
N LYS A 46 22.27 6.17 4.07
CA LYS A 46 22.79 6.67 5.35
C LYS A 46 21.71 6.68 6.44
N ALA A 47 20.47 7.07 6.14
CA ALA A 47 19.38 7.06 7.11
C ALA A 47 19.00 5.63 7.57
N PHE A 48 19.06 4.64 6.67
CA PHE A 48 18.88 3.22 6.99
C PHE A 48 20.00 2.68 7.89
N ASP A 49 21.26 2.90 7.50
CA ASP A 49 22.43 2.46 8.28
C ASP A 49 22.42 3.13 9.69
N GLU A 50 22.07 4.42 9.77
CA GLU A 50 21.88 5.15 11.02
C GLU A 50 20.63 4.74 11.82
N GLY A 51 19.65 4.09 11.19
CA GLY A 51 18.40 3.64 11.80
C GLY A 51 18.53 2.24 12.41
N SER A 52 19.01 1.30 11.60
CA SER A 52 19.38 -0.06 12.01
C SER A 52 20.37 -0.04 13.19
N ALA A 53 21.41 0.80 13.12
CA ALA A 53 22.37 0.98 14.22
C ALA A 53 21.78 1.59 15.51
N LYS A 54 20.55 2.13 15.47
CA LYS A 54 19.81 2.66 16.63
C LYS A 54 18.66 1.75 17.07
N GLN A 55 18.44 0.61 16.40
CA GLN A 55 17.33 -0.31 16.62
C GLN A 55 15.98 0.42 16.57
N TRP A 56 15.58 0.88 15.38
CA TRP A 56 14.30 1.56 15.20
C TRP A 56 13.11 0.69 15.64
N PRO A 57 12.05 1.29 16.23
CA PRO A 57 10.80 0.58 16.46
C PRO A 57 10.15 0.25 15.12
N PHE A 58 9.39 -0.84 15.06
CA PHE A 58 8.90 -1.43 13.81
C PHE A 58 8.12 -0.44 12.93
N ALA A 59 7.28 0.41 13.52
CA ALA A 59 6.54 1.44 12.78
C ALA A 59 7.44 2.50 12.11
N SER A 60 8.65 2.75 12.62
CA SER A 60 9.64 3.62 11.96
C SER A 60 10.31 2.93 10.78
N GLU A 61 10.54 1.62 10.86
CA GLU A 61 11.08 0.84 9.74
C GLU A 61 10.05 0.71 8.60
N LEU A 62 8.78 0.42 8.89
CA LEU A 62 7.70 0.43 7.89
C LEU A 62 7.49 1.82 7.24
N TYR A 63 7.63 2.90 8.01
CA TYR A 63 7.57 4.26 7.46
C TYR A 63 8.77 4.55 6.55
N TYR A 64 9.97 4.10 6.93
CA TYR A 64 11.17 4.22 6.10
C TYR A 64 11.05 3.40 4.81
N GLN A 65 10.58 2.15 4.89
CA GLN A 65 10.28 1.30 3.74
C GLN A 65 9.30 1.96 2.76
N SER A 66 8.15 2.45 3.29
CA SER A 66 7.18 3.20 2.49
C SER A 66 7.83 4.40 1.78
N THR A 67 8.75 5.10 2.46
CA THR A 67 9.48 6.25 1.90
C THR A 67 10.46 5.83 0.79
N VAL A 68 11.22 4.75 0.97
CA VAL A 68 12.14 4.21 -0.05
C VAL A 68 11.37 3.75 -1.28
N PHE A 69 10.26 3.04 -1.08
CA PHE A 69 9.43 2.56 -2.19
C PHE A 69 8.77 3.72 -2.95
N ASP A 70 8.23 4.73 -2.27
CA ASP A 70 7.59 5.87 -2.95
C ASP A 70 8.60 6.76 -3.68
N ALA A 71 9.83 6.88 -3.16
CA ALA A 71 10.95 7.54 -3.84
C ALA A 71 11.45 6.74 -5.05
N GLY A 72 11.62 5.42 -4.91
CA GLY A 72 12.04 4.53 -6.00
C GLY A 72 11.02 4.40 -7.12
N ARG A 73 9.73 4.32 -6.77
CA ARG A 73 8.57 4.36 -7.68
C ARG A 73 8.56 5.64 -8.51
N ALA A 74 8.66 6.81 -7.86
CA ALA A 74 8.76 8.08 -8.56
C ALA A 74 10.01 8.16 -9.46
N TYR A 75 11.14 7.62 -9.00
CA TYR A 75 12.37 7.58 -9.78
C TYR A 75 12.27 6.69 -11.04
N SER A 76 11.71 5.48 -10.92
CA SER A 76 11.44 4.60 -12.06
C SER A 76 10.57 5.28 -13.11
N LEU A 77 9.47 5.93 -12.69
CA LEU A 77 8.55 6.63 -13.58
C LEU A 77 9.20 7.82 -14.32
N PHE A 78 10.06 8.60 -13.65
CA PHE A 78 10.63 9.83 -14.24
C PHE A 78 12.03 9.65 -14.85
N ARG A 79 12.79 8.62 -14.48
CA ARG A 79 14.19 8.40 -14.92
C ARG A 79 14.53 6.91 -15.21
N PRO A 80 13.72 6.15 -15.98
CA PRO A 80 13.90 4.70 -16.16
C PRO A 80 15.18 4.28 -16.90
N ALA A 81 15.93 5.23 -17.48
CA ALA A 81 17.17 5.00 -18.22
C ALA A 81 18.42 5.56 -17.53
N ASP A 82 18.31 6.04 -16.29
CA ASP A 82 19.42 6.62 -15.53
C ASP A 82 20.34 5.50 -14.98
N PRO A 83 21.66 5.57 -15.22
CA PRO A 83 22.60 4.51 -14.82
C PRO A 83 22.68 4.28 -13.30
N ASN A 84 22.18 5.21 -12.49
CA ASN A 84 22.18 5.09 -11.03
C ASN A 84 21.03 4.25 -10.47
N TYR A 85 20.08 3.79 -11.32
CA TYR A 85 18.90 3.04 -10.85
C TYR A 85 19.27 1.80 -10.03
N ALA A 86 20.39 1.14 -10.34
CA ALA A 86 20.91 0.00 -9.60
C ALA A 86 21.01 0.25 -8.09
N ALA A 87 21.43 1.45 -7.66
CA ALA A 87 21.57 1.75 -6.23
C ALA A 87 20.21 1.88 -5.53
N ILE A 88 19.22 2.45 -6.21
CA ILE A 88 17.85 2.64 -5.69
C ILE A 88 17.09 1.31 -5.69
N ALA A 89 17.22 0.52 -6.75
CA ALA A 89 16.66 -0.83 -6.83
C ALA A 89 17.26 -1.76 -5.74
N ASN A 90 18.59 -1.76 -5.57
CA ASN A 90 19.25 -2.54 -4.53
C ASN A 90 18.78 -2.15 -3.12
N LEU A 91 18.67 -0.85 -2.80
CA LEU A 91 18.14 -0.40 -1.51
C LEU A 91 16.68 -0.81 -1.29
N ALA A 92 15.86 -0.85 -2.34
CA ALA A 92 14.50 -1.37 -2.23
C ALA A 92 14.50 -2.89 -1.92
N ILE A 93 15.51 -3.64 -2.37
CA ILE A 93 15.68 -5.06 -1.99
C ILE A 93 16.17 -5.20 -0.56
N ASP A 94 17.24 -4.49 -0.15
CA ASP A 94 17.73 -4.50 1.26
C ASP A 94 16.55 -4.33 2.26
N VAL A 95 15.69 -3.35 2.01
CA VAL A 95 14.57 -2.97 2.89
C VAL A 95 13.34 -3.87 2.70
N ALA A 96 13.15 -4.48 1.52
CA ALA A 96 12.12 -5.49 1.32
C ALA A 96 12.48 -6.83 2.01
N THR A 97 13.76 -7.22 1.96
CA THR A 97 14.29 -8.42 2.64
C THR A 97 14.23 -8.25 4.16
N GLN A 98 14.70 -7.12 4.70
CA GLN A 98 14.75 -6.89 6.16
C GLN A 98 13.35 -6.90 6.82
N LEU A 99 12.32 -6.43 6.11
CA LEU A 99 10.95 -6.30 6.59
C LEU A 99 9.99 -7.26 5.86
N HIS A 100 10.51 -8.44 5.50
CA HIS A 100 9.78 -9.61 5.00
C HIS A 100 8.62 -9.29 4.02
N TYR A 101 8.88 -8.40 3.05
CA TYR A 101 7.82 -7.68 2.32
C TYR A 101 6.69 -8.57 1.82
N ASN A 102 5.45 -8.23 2.19
CA ASN A 102 4.26 -8.91 1.69
C ASN A 102 3.18 -7.89 1.29
N PRO A 103 2.67 -7.92 0.04
CA PRO A 103 1.71 -6.94 -0.43
C PRO A 103 0.36 -7.01 0.32
N LEU A 104 0.02 -8.14 0.94
CA LEU A 104 -1.20 -8.29 1.74
C LEU A 104 -1.13 -7.52 3.07
N THR A 105 0.06 -7.28 3.63
CA THR A 105 0.24 -6.60 4.92
C THR A 105 0.71 -5.16 4.75
N ASN A 106 1.73 -4.91 3.91
CA ASN A 106 2.38 -3.59 3.78
C ASN A 106 1.45 -2.51 3.18
N ASN A 107 0.44 -2.90 2.38
CA ASN A 107 -0.68 -2.03 1.96
C ASN A 107 -0.26 -0.73 1.22
N ASP A 108 0.95 -0.70 0.64
CA ASP A 108 1.59 0.52 0.14
C ASP A 108 1.26 0.85 -1.32
N GLY A 109 0.62 -0.07 -2.05
CA GLY A 109 0.41 0.06 -3.49
C GLY A 109 1.72 0.08 -4.29
N ALA A 110 2.85 -0.30 -3.67
CA ALA A 110 4.17 -0.27 -4.28
C ALA A 110 4.59 -1.63 -4.87
N ARG A 111 3.72 -2.64 -4.86
CA ARG A 111 4.01 -4.01 -5.32
C ARG A 111 4.58 -4.05 -6.73
N TRP A 112 4.07 -3.21 -7.63
CA TRP A 112 4.63 -3.04 -8.98
C TRP A 112 6.09 -2.57 -8.95
N TYR A 113 6.40 -1.54 -8.15
CA TYR A 113 7.76 -1.01 -8.04
C TYR A 113 8.71 -2.01 -7.36
N VAL A 114 8.28 -2.66 -6.28
CA VAL A 114 9.09 -3.71 -5.60
C VAL A 114 9.41 -4.85 -6.58
N ARG A 115 8.43 -5.27 -7.39
CA ARG A 115 8.63 -6.25 -8.46
C ARG A 115 9.61 -5.76 -9.53
N GLU A 116 9.52 -4.50 -9.97
CA GLU A 116 10.45 -3.95 -10.97
C GLU A 116 11.88 -3.85 -10.43
N ALA A 117 12.05 -3.34 -9.20
CA ALA A 117 13.33 -3.29 -8.51
C ALA A 117 13.96 -4.69 -8.39
N ALA A 118 13.15 -5.71 -8.09
CA ALA A 118 13.61 -7.10 -8.02
C ALA A 118 13.98 -7.67 -9.41
N VAL A 119 13.20 -7.41 -10.47
CA VAL A 119 13.60 -7.76 -11.85
C VAL A 119 14.92 -7.08 -12.25
N TYR A 120 15.14 -5.84 -11.82
CA TYR A 120 16.38 -5.13 -12.07
C TYR A 120 17.55 -5.72 -11.28
N ALA A 121 17.40 -5.96 -9.97
CA ALA A 121 18.46 -6.47 -9.09
C ALA A 121 18.84 -7.92 -9.43
N ALA A 122 17.87 -8.79 -9.71
CA ALA A 122 18.11 -10.17 -10.16
C ALA A 122 18.95 -10.25 -11.46
N LYS A 123 18.90 -9.21 -12.29
CA LYS A 123 19.68 -9.10 -13.52
C LYS A 123 21.03 -8.40 -13.35
N ASN A 124 21.08 -7.30 -12.57
CA ASN A 124 22.20 -6.35 -12.58
C ASN A 124 22.93 -6.19 -11.24
N GLY A 125 22.40 -6.72 -10.13
CA GLY A 125 23.00 -6.59 -8.80
C GLY A 125 24.26 -7.43 -8.60
N ASP A 126 24.89 -7.34 -7.44
CA ASP A 126 25.88 -8.34 -6.99
C ASP A 126 25.18 -9.67 -6.62
N ASP A 127 25.97 -10.69 -6.27
CA ASP A 127 25.43 -12.04 -6.11
C ASP A 127 24.54 -12.22 -4.85
N ALA A 128 24.61 -11.31 -3.88
CA ALA A 128 23.69 -11.29 -2.74
C ALA A 128 22.35 -10.67 -3.15
N HIS A 129 22.37 -9.46 -3.71
CA HIS A 129 21.16 -8.79 -4.19
C HIS A 129 20.44 -9.60 -5.28
N LYS A 130 21.18 -10.33 -6.13
CA LYS A 130 20.57 -11.26 -7.11
C LYS A 130 19.81 -12.40 -6.43
N ALA A 131 20.37 -12.99 -5.38
CA ALA A 131 19.75 -14.11 -4.68
C ALA A 131 18.48 -13.65 -3.95
N GLU A 132 18.55 -12.53 -3.22
CA GLU A 132 17.41 -11.93 -2.52
C GLU A 132 16.30 -11.50 -3.48
N ALA A 133 16.64 -10.77 -4.55
CA ALA A 133 15.67 -10.36 -5.55
C ALA A 133 15.01 -11.54 -6.27
N THR A 134 15.75 -12.64 -6.51
CA THR A 134 15.18 -13.86 -7.10
C THR A 134 14.23 -14.56 -6.12
N ALA A 135 14.56 -14.61 -4.82
CA ALA A 135 13.67 -15.13 -3.79
C ALA A 135 12.40 -14.29 -3.64
N LEU A 136 12.52 -12.95 -3.63
CA LEU A 136 11.40 -12.02 -3.55
C LEU A 136 10.48 -12.11 -4.79
N LEU A 137 11.03 -12.25 -5.99
CA LEU A 137 10.24 -12.53 -7.20
C LEU A 137 9.49 -13.86 -7.09
N SER A 138 10.17 -14.93 -6.66
CA SER A 138 9.55 -16.24 -6.46
C SER A 138 8.44 -16.21 -5.41
N GLN A 139 8.58 -15.40 -4.36
CA GLN A 139 7.54 -15.17 -3.35
C GLN A 139 6.33 -14.44 -3.97
N LEU A 140 6.58 -13.31 -4.64
CA LEU A 140 5.55 -12.47 -5.26
C LEU A 140 4.79 -13.18 -6.39
N ASP A 141 5.45 -14.03 -7.16
CA ASP A 141 4.85 -14.89 -8.20
C ASP A 141 3.95 -15.97 -7.58
N ALA A 142 4.44 -16.68 -6.56
CA ALA A 142 3.66 -17.72 -5.89
C ALA A 142 2.44 -17.14 -5.16
N GLY A 143 2.55 -15.95 -4.58
CA GLY A 143 1.43 -15.22 -3.97
C GLY A 143 0.46 -14.60 -4.99
N GLU A 144 0.85 -14.38 -6.24
CA GLU A 144 -0.08 -13.98 -7.31
C GLU A 144 -0.86 -15.19 -7.86
N ALA A 145 -0.22 -16.35 -7.91
CA ALA A 145 -0.80 -17.58 -8.42
C ALA A 145 -1.75 -18.28 -7.43
N ASP A 146 -1.53 -18.15 -6.11
CA ASP A 146 -2.36 -18.78 -5.08
C ASP A 146 -2.56 -17.86 -3.86
N ALA A 147 -3.82 -17.51 -3.61
CA ALA A 147 -4.27 -16.71 -2.48
C ALA A 147 -3.97 -17.36 -1.11
N ALA A 148 -3.96 -18.70 -1.02
CA ALA A 148 -3.58 -19.43 0.19
C ALA A 148 -2.05 -19.48 0.41
N VAL A 149 -1.26 -19.31 -0.65
CA VAL A 149 0.19 -19.09 -0.53
C VAL A 149 0.45 -17.66 -0.06
N LEU A 150 -0.20 -16.66 -0.65
CA LEU A 150 -0.05 -15.26 -0.22
C LEU A 150 -0.44 -15.05 1.25
N ALA A 151 -1.55 -15.65 1.68
CA ALA A 151 -2.02 -15.62 3.07
C ALA A 151 -1.00 -16.22 4.05
N ARG A 152 -0.38 -17.36 3.68
CA ARG A 152 0.67 -18.01 4.48
C ARG A 152 1.95 -17.20 4.52
N GLN A 153 2.40 -16.66 3.37
CA GLN A 153 3.53 -15.75 3.31
C GLN A 153 3.32 -14.49 4.17
N ALA A 154 2.07 -14.07 4.41
CA ALA A 154 1.75 -12.91 5.25
C ALA A 154 1.79 -13.26 6.74
N GLU A 155 1.31 -14.46 7.12
CA GLU A 155 1.49 -15.05 8.44
C GLU A 155 2.99 -15.22 8.76
N ASP A 156 3.73 -15.93 7.90
CA ASP A 156 5.17 -16.20 8.05
C ASP A 156 5.99 -14.90 8.21
N ALA A 157 5.71 -13.89 7.37
CA ALA A 157 6.36 -12.58 7.45
C ALA A 157 6.07 -11.84 8.77
N ALA A 158 4.79 -11.74 9.16
CA ALA A 158 4.42 -11.02 10.38
C ALA A 158 4.87 -11.75 11.67
N VAL A 159 5.01 -13.08 11.62
CA VAL A 159 5.65 -13.87 12.69
C VAL A 159 7.16 -13.59 12.73
N ALA A 160 7.85 -13.51 11.58
CA ALA A 160 9.27 -13.17 11.52
C ALA A 160 9.54 -11.74 12.05
N ASP A 161 8.73 -10.75 11.66
CA ASP A 161 8.76 -9.39 12.21
C ASP A 161 8.49 -9.38 13.72
N GLY A 162 7.48 -10.13 14.18
CA GLY A 162 7.17 -10.28 15.62
C GLY A 162 8.29 -10.93 16.45
N HIS A 163 9.18 -11.69 15.80
CA HIS A 163 10.40 -12.21 16.42
C HIS A 163 11.58 -11.22 16.37
N ALA A 164 11.77 -10.51 15.25
CA ALA A 164 12.83 -9.51 15.10
C ALA A 164 12.62 -8.30 16.04
N PHE A 165 11.39 -7.79 16.08
CA PHE A 165 10.97 -6.65 16.91
C PHE A 165 10.29 -7.14 18.20
N HIS A 166 10.98 -7.99 18.95
CA HIS A 166 10.40 -8.69 20.09
C HIS A 166 9.80 -7.74 21.15
N GLY A 167 8.48 -7.79 21.31
CA GLY A 167 7.74 -6.97 22.26
C GLY A 167 7.32 -5.59 21.72
N ASP A 168 7.65 -5.27 20.47
CA ASP A 168 7.14 -4.09 19.79
C ASP A 168 5.63 -4.25 19.50
N PRO A 169 4.77 -3.34 19.98
CA PRO A 169 3.33 -3.42 19.79
C PRO A 169 2.90 -3.13 18.34
N ASP A 170 3.72 -2.52 17.49
CA ASP A 170 3.40 -2.33 16.08
C ASP A 170 3.65 -3.61 15.27
N ALA A 171 4.72 -4.36 15.58
CA ALA A 171 4.96 -5.68 15.00
C ALA A 171 3.86 -6.69 15.43
N GLN A 172 3.45 -6.67 16.70
CA GLN A 172 2.30 -7.45 17.17
C GLN A 172 0.97 -6.99 16.56
N THR A 173 0.85 -5.74 16.11
CA THR A 173 -0.32 -5.26 15.35
C THR A 173 -0.31 -5.81 13.93
N GLN A 174 0.86 -5.88 13.29
CA GLN A 174 1.02 -6.44 11.94
C GLN A 174 0.59 -7.91 11.85
N LEU A 175 0.87 -8.72 12.87
CA LEU A 175 0.39 -10.11 12.95
C LEU A 175 -1.16 -10.19 12.98
N LEU A 176 -1.82 -9.32 13.74
CA LEU A 176 -3.29 -9.26 13.76
C LEU A 176 -3.87 -8.78 12.42
N ILE A 177 -3.19 -7.86 11.72
CA ILE A 177 -3.55 -7.43 10.35
C ILE A 177 -3.38 -8.59 9.37
N ALA A 178 -2.28 -9.35 9.46
CA ALA A 178 -2.02 -10.51 8.63
C ALA A 178 -3.12 -11.56 8.79
N ASP A 179 -3.46 -11.96 10.03
CA ASP A 179 -4.52 -12.95 10.29
C ASP A 179 -5.89 -12.49 9.75
N VAL A 180 -6.28 -11.23 9.99
CA VAL A 180 -7.55 -10.68 9.48
C VAL A 180 -7.59 -10.72 7.95
N ARG A 181 -6.53 -10.28 7.28
CA ARG A 181 -6.48 -10.22 5.82
C ARG A 181 -6.34 -11.58 5.16
N ALA A 182 -5.55 -12.48 5.74
CA ALA A 182 -5.46 -13.87 5.35
C ALA A 182 -6.83 -14.57 5.42
N TYR A 183 -7.59 -14.36 6.51
CA TYR A 183 -8.96 -14.85 6.61
C TYR A 183 -9.91 -14.19 5.60
N ASN A 184 -9.84 -12.87 5.40
CA ASN A 184 -10.68 -12.18 4.43
C ASN A 184 -10.43 -12.66 2.99
N LEU A 185 -9.18 -12.96 2.65
CA LEU A 185 -8.75 -13.40 1.32
C LEU A 185 -9.12 -14.87 1.04
N THR A 186 -8.88 -15.77 2.00
CA THR A 186 -9.03 -17.23 1.80
C THR A 186 -10.33 -17.83 2.35
N LYS A 187 -10.95 -17.16 3.33
CA LYS A 187 -11.99 -17.69 4.23
C LYS A 187 -11.58 -18.93 5.06
N ASP A 188 -10.29 -19.28 5.12
CA ASP A 188 -9.83 -20.48 5.82
C ASP A 188 -10.07 -20.36 7.35
N PRO A 189 -10.76 -21.34 7.98
CA PRO A 189 -10.95 -21.38 9.42
C PRO A 189 -9.66 -21.25 10.26
N GLN A 190 -8.48 -21.65 9.75
CA GLN A 190 -7.20 -21.48 10.45
C GLN A 190 -6.94 -20.01 10.80
N TYR A 191 -7.05 -19.09 9.83
CA TYR A 191 -6.67 -17.68 10.05
C TYR A 191 -7.59 -16.96 11.04
N ARG A 192 -8.90 -17.26 11.04
CA ARG A 192 -9.79 -16.73 12.10
C ARG A 192 -9.49 -17.33 13.48
N SER A 193 -9.00 -18.57 13.56
CA SER A 193 -8.58 -19.18 14.83
C SER A 193 -7.24 -18.62 15.32
N LEU A 194 -6.29 -18.34 14.43
CA LEU A 194 -5.04 -17.64 14.75
C LEU A 194 -5.32 -16.22 15.26
N LEU A 195 -6.10 -15.44 14.50
CA LEU A 195 -6.56 -14.10 14.87
C LEU A 195 -7.12 -14.06 16.29
N LEU A 196 -8.03 -14.98 16.61
CA LEU A 196 -8.65 -15.05 17.94
C LEU A 196 -7.62 -15.37 19.02
N GLN A 197 -6.72 -16.32 18.79
CA GLN A 197 -5.67 -16.68 19.75
C GLN A 197 -4.69 -15.52 20.00
N HIS A 198 -4.21 -14.88 18.93
CA HIS A 198 -3.32 -13.72 19.01
C HIS A 198 -4.02 -12.52 19.67
N ALA A 199 -5.25 -12.18 19.27
CA ALA A 199 -6.01 -11.06 19.86
C ALA A 199 -6.42 -11.29 21.32
N ALA A 200 -6.60 -12.55 21.75
CA ALA A 200 -6.90 -12.91 23.13
C ALA A 200 -5.67 -12.86 24.06
N ALA A 201 -4.44 -12.84 23.52
CA ALA A 201 -3.24 -12.75 24.34
C ALA A 201 -3.25 -11.46 25.20
N PRO A 202 -2.90 -11.51 26.51
CA PRO A 202 -3.07 -10.36 27.41
C PRO A 202 -2.36 -9.08 26.97
N GLY A 203 -1.19 -9.21 26.32
CA GLY A 203 -0.41 -8.09 25.79
C GLY A 203 -0.86 -7.57 24.43
N ALA A 204 -1.74 -8.29 23.70
CA ALA A 204 -2.00 -8.00 22.29
C ALA A 204 -2.56 -6.57 22.09
N PRO A 205 -1.99 -5.78 21.18
CA PRO A 205 -2.17 -4.33 21.09
C PRO A 205 -3.46 -3.94 20.34
N LEU A 206 -4.61 -4.43 20.80
CA LEU A 206 -5.91 -4.24 20.12
C LEU A 206 -6.29 -2.77 19.88
N THR A 207 -5.72 -1.83 20.65
CA THR A 207 -5.92 -0.38 20.49
C THR A 207 -5.14 0.24 19.32
N ARG A 208 -4.25 -0.52 18.66
CA ARG A 208 -3.43 -0.08 17.51
C ARG A 208 -3.88 -0.65 16.17
N VAL A 209 -4.69 -1.72 16.18
CA VAL A 209 -5.24 -2.29 14.94
C VAL A 209 -6.06 -1.21 14.22
N PRO A 210 -5.77 -0.92 12.93
CA PRO A 210 -6.47 0.13 12.19
C PRO A 210 -7.89 -0.29 11.79
N ASP A 211 -8.72 0.69 11.42
CA ASP A 211 -9.92 0.40 10.62
C ASP A 211 -9.52 0.08 9.17
N PRO A 212 -10.15 -0.91 8.51
CA PRO A 212 -11.30 -1.70 8.95
C PRO A 212 -10.97 -2.96 9.76
N GLU A 213 -9.71 -3.38 9.84
CA GLU A 213 -9.30 -4.66 10.45
C GLU A 213 -9.75 -4.76 11.92
N TYR A 214 -9.77 -3.64 12.66
CA TYR A 214 -10.32 -3.52 14.00
C TYR A 214 -11.80 -3.94 14.07
N GLY A 215 -12.63 -3.37 13.19
CA GLY A 215 -14.05 -3.71 13.10
C GLY A 215 -14.28 -5.17 12.71
N GLN A 216 -13.46 -5.69 11.79
CA GLN A 216 -13.52 -7.08 11.32
C GLN A 216 -13.11 -8.08 12.40
N LEU A 217 -12.03 -7.83 13.14
CA LEU A 217 -11.59 -8.62 14.30
C LEU A 217 -12.71 -8.77 15.32
N PHE A 218 -13.37 -7.66 15.69
CA PHE A 218 -14.48 -7.72 16.65
C PHE A 218 -15.76 -8.34 16.07
N ALA A 219 -15.99 -8.31 14.75
CA ALA A 219 -17.07 -9.05 14.12
C ALA A 219 -16.80 -10.56 14.14
N ILE A 220 -15.58 -11.00 13.83
CA ILE A 220 -15.15 -12.41 13.91
C ILE A 220 -15.25 -12.93 15.35
N ALA A 221 -14.81 -12.14 16.34
CA ALA A 221 -14.95 -12.48 17.75
C ALA A 221 -16.41 -12.53 18.22
N ALA A 222 -17.29 -11.64 17.72
CA ALA A 222 -18.72 -11.71 18.02
C ALA A 222 -19.38 -12.97 17.43
N SER A 223 -19.04 -13.32 16.18
CA SER A 223 -19.54 -14.54 15.51
C SER A 223 -19.13 -15.81 16.26
N ALA A 224 -17.88 -15.89 16.72
CA ALA A 224 -17.35 -17.04 17.46
C ALA A 224 -18.12 -17.39 18.75
N LEU A 225 -18.86 -16.44 19.33
CA LEU A 225 -19.68 -16.66 20.53
C LEU A 225 -21.05 -17.32 20.24
N GLY A 226 -21.49 -17.33 18.99
CA GLY A 226 -22.83 -17.84 18.60
C GLY A 226 -22.83 -18.88 17.47
N ASP A 227 -21.79 -18.95 16.64
CA ASP A 227 -21.70 -19.86 15.50
C ASP A 227 -21.09 -21.23 15.91
N PRO A 228 -21.78 -22.36 15.66
CA PRO A 228 -21.25 -23.70 15.95
C PRO A 228 -20.01 -24.08 15.11
N GLY A 229 -19.72 -23.37 14.02
CA GLY A 229 -18.54 -23.57 13.18
C GLY A 229 -17.19 -23.18 13.81
N TYR A 230 -17.21 -22.60 15.03
CA TYR A 230 -16.01 -22.27 15.80
C TYR A 230 -15.71 -23.34 16.86
N THR A 231 -14.44 -23.48 17.22
CA THR A 231 -13.97 -24.41 18.26
C THR A 231 -14.18 -23.86 19.67
N ASP A 232 -14.01 -24.69 20.70
CA ASP A 232 -14.01 -24.22 22.08
C ASP A 232 -12.78 -23.37 22.44
N ALA A 233 -11.69 -23.46 21.67
CA ALA A 233 -10.54 -22.56 21.81
C ALA A 233 -10.92 -21.15 21.33
N ASP A 234 -11.53 -21.07 20.14
CA ASP A 234 -12.05 -19.83 19.57
C ASP A 234 -13.09 -19.16 20.48
N ARG A 235 -14.04 -19.93 21.02
CA ARG A 235 -15.03 -19.43 21.99
C ARG A 235 -14.37 -18.82 23.22
N ARG A 236 -13.37 -19.47 23.81
CA ARG A 236 -12.62 -18.94 24.97
C ARG A 236 -11.84 -17.67 24.62
N ALA A 237 -11.20 -17.65 23.45
CA ALA A 237 -10.46 -16.50 22.95
C ALA A 237 -11.39 -15.30 22.70
N ALA A 238 -12.52 -15.52 22.03
CA ALA A 238 -13.57 -14.53 21.81
C ALA A 238 -14.15 -13.97 23.11
N HIS A 239 -14.37 -14.82 24.14
CA HIS A 239 -14.76 -14.35 25.47
C HIS A 239 -13.69 -13.44 26.10
N ALA A 240 -12.40 -13.76 25.96
CA ALA A 240 -11.31 -12.90 26.45
C ALA A 240 -11.25 -11.55 25.70
N ILE A 241 -11.39 -11.56 24.38
CA ILE A 241 -11.45 -10.35 23.53
C ILE A 241 -12.66 -9.47 23.91
N ALA A 242 -13.84 -10.07 24.08
CA ALA A 242 -15.05 -9.37 24.52
C ALA A 242 -14.90 -8.79 25.95
N TYR A 243 -14.29 -9.55 26.87
CA TYR A 243 -13.98 -9.07 28.22
C TYR A 243 -13.02 -7.88 28.19
N ARG A 244 -11.93 -7.93 27.40
CA ARG A 244 -10.99 -6.80 27.24
C ARG A 244 -11.72 -5.57 26.70
N ARG A 245 -12.53 -5.69 25.65
CA ARG A 245 -13.32 -4.56 25.10
C ARG A 245 -14.31 -3.98 26.13
N ALA A 246 -14.89 -4.80 27.00
CA ALA A 246 -15.79 -4.34 28.06
C ALA A 246 -15.08 -3.60 29.21
N HIS A 247 -13.79 -3.86 29.45
CA HIS A 247 -13.03 -3.31 30.59
C HIS A 247 -11.88 -2.35 30.22
N THR A 248 -11.62 -2.13 28.93
CA THR A 248 -10.64 -1.17 28.43
C THR A 248 -11.36 -0.04 27.69
N PRO A 249 -11.54 1.17 28.30
CA PRO A 249 -12.31 2.27 27.71
C PRO A 249 -11.82 2.70 26.32
N GLU A 250 -10.53 2.58 26.04
CA GLU A 250 -9.91 2.90 24.77
C GLU A 250 -10.52 2.06 23.63
N LEU A 251 -10.78 0.77 23.86
CA LEU A 251 -11.44 -0.13 22.90
C LEU A 251 -12.95 0.15 22.70
N GLN A 252 -13.51 1.04 23.51
CA GLN A 252 -14.89 1.55 23.38
C GLN A 252 -14.91 2.89 22.63
N LEU A 253 -13.85 3.69 22.77
CA LEU A 253 -13.67 4.99 22.11
C LEU A 253 -13.12 4.88 20.68
N ILE A 254 -12.22 3.93 20.42
CA ILE A 254 -11.63 3.70 19.08
C ILE A 254 -12.72 3.33 18.07
N ALA A 255 -13.80 2.65 18.48
CA ALA A 255 -14.98 2.41 17.62
C ALA A 255 -15.78 3.69 17.24
N ARG A 256 -15.26 4.89 17.50
CA ARG A 256 -15.84 6.21 17.16
C ARG A 256 -14.82 7.21 16.62
N LEU A 257 -13.55 7.04 16.94
CA LEU A 257 -12.46 7.72 16.26
C LEU A 257 -12.15 6.90 15.01
N ARG A 258 -12.31 7.46 13.80
CA ARG A 258 -11.58 6.90 12.66
C ARG A 258 -10.12 6.78 13.10
N ALA A 259 -9.57 5.57 13.10
CA ALA A 259 -8.18 5.35 13.48
C ALA A 259 -7.32 6.40 12.77
N ILE A 260 -6.41 7.11 13.47
CA ILE A 260 -5.49 8.04 12.83
C ILE A 260 -4.67 7.18 11.85
N PRO A 261 -4.88 7.26 10.53
CA PRO A 261 -4.43 6.17 9.69
C PRO A 261 -2.92 6.23 9.48
N HIS A 262 -2.45 5.36 8.61
CA HIS A 262 -1.21 5.55 7.85
C HIS A 262 -1.25 6.81 6.93
N GLU A 263 -2.08 7.82 7.21
CA GLU A 263 -2.31 9.09 6.47
C GLU A 263 -1.14 10.10 6.58
N LEU A 264 -0.06 9.74 7.27
CA LEU A 264 1.25 10.39 7.05
C LEU A 264 1.96 9.88 5.79
N ARG A 265 1.39 8.88 5.10
CA ARG A 265 1.57 8.74 3.65
C ARG A 265 1.07 10.00 2.97
N LEU A 266 1.89 10.58 2.10
CA LEU A 266 1.51 11.74 1.31
C LEU A 266 0.33 11.35 0.39
N THR A 267 -0.89 11.75 0.74
CA THR A 267 -2.10 11.49 -0.05
C THR A 267 -2.09 12.31 -1.34
N ARG A 268 -1.30 11.84 -2.31
CA ARG A 268 -1.26 12.36 -3.67
C ARG A 268 -2.46 11.80 -4.42
N THR A 269 -3.60 12.49 -4.32
CA THR A 269 -4.70 12.34 -5.28
C THR A 269 -4.20 12.78 -6.65
N ALA A 270 -4.56 12.07 -7.72
CA ALA A 270 -4.25 12.48 -9.07
C ALA A 270 -4.94 13.81 -9.42
N PRO A 271 -4.27 14.72 -10.14
CA PRO A 271 -4.95 15.85 -10.78
C PRO A 271 -6.06 15.34 -11.70
N ALA A 272 -7.22 16.03 -11.71
CA ALA A 272 -8.37 15.61 -12.52
C ALA A 272 -8.14 15.73 -14.04
N ASP A 273 -7.05 16.40 -14.41
CA ASP A 273 -6.50 16.68 -15.73
C ASP A 273 -5.17 15.95 -16.01
N GLU A 274 -4.65 15.14 -15.09
CA GLU A 274 -3.53 14.21 -15.36
C GLU A 274 -4.02 13.01 -16.17
N TYR A 275 -3.17 12.44 -17.03
CA TYR A 275 -3.62 11.53 -18.09
C TYR A 275 -2.92 10.17 -18.09
N PHE A 276 -3.70 9.11 -17.88
CA PHE A 276 -3.24 7.74 -17.67
C PHE A 276 -3.52 6.79 -18.86
N GLY A 277 -2.71 5.75 -18.96
CA GLY A 277 -2.83 4.67 -19.95
C GLY A 277 -2.51 5.11 -21.38
N HIS A 278 -2.73 4.20 -22.33
CA HIS A 278 -2.40 4.43 -23.74
C HIS A 278 -3.25 5.54 -24.39
N LEU A 279 -4.55 5.60 -24.08
CA LEU A 279 -5.46 6.63 -24.62
C LEU A 279 -5.51 7.94 -23.81
N LYS A 280 -4.72 8.07 -22.74
CA LYS A 280 -4.66 9.29 -21.93
C LYS A 280 -6.04 9.69 -21.38
N TYR A 281 -6.60 8.77 -20.59
CA TYR A 281 -7.78 9.02 -19.76
C TYR A 281 -7.38 9.63 -18.42
N SER A 282 -8.04 10.72 -18.01
CA SER A 282 -7.92 11.24 -16.64
C SER A 282 -8.84 10.47 -15.66
N PRO A 283 -8.79 10.73 -14.34
CA PRO A 283 -9.71 10.13 -13.37
C PRO A 283 -11.20 10.28 -13.74
N LEU A 284 -11.55 11.42 -14.37
CA LEU A 284 -12.90 11.66 -14.90
C LEU A 284 -13.12 10.96 -16.25
N GLY A 285 -12.07 10.84 -17.07
CA GLY A 285 -12.08 10.07 -18.31
C GLY A 285 -12.42 8.59 -18.09
N VAL A 286 -11.70 7.93 -17.18
CA VAL A 286 -11.92 6.52 -16.78
C VAL A 286 -13.38 6.27 -16.43
N ARG A 287 -13.95 7.08 -15.53
CA ARG A 287 -15.33 6.92 -15.08
C ARG A 287 -16.37 7.20 -16.19
N ASN A 288 -16.12 8.20 -17.03
CA ASN A 288 -16.98 8.47 -18.19
C ASN A 288 -16.92 7.34 -19.23
N GLU A 289 -15.77 6.70 -19.37
CA GLU A 289 -15.56 5.55 -20.27
C GLU A 289 -16.28 4.30 -19.76
N VAL A 290 -16.16 3.95 -18.48
CA VAL A 290 -16.98 2.89 -17.86
C VAL A 290 -18.47 3.13 -18.11
N ILE A 291 -18.95 4.38 -17.99
CA ILE A 291 -20.34 4.75 -18.28
C ILE A 291 -20.68 4.68 -19.78
N ARG A 292 -19.73 4.96 -20.69
CA ARG A 292 -19.92 4.80 -22.14
C ARG A 292 -20.03 3.32 -22.52
N VAL A 293 -19.10 2.49 -22.07
CA VAL A 293 -19.07 1.07 -22.42
C VAL A 293 -20.29 0.33 -21.89
N ASN A 294 -20.67 0.54 -20.62
CA ASN A 294 -21.86 -0.09 -20.04
C ASN A 294 -23.12 0.17 -20.89
N LYS A 295 -23.32 1.40 -21.41
CA LYS A 295 -24.46 1.75 -22.28
C LYS A 295 -24.46 1.03 -23.64
N TYR A 296 -23.32 0.52 -24.10
CA TYR A 296 -23.23 -0.32 -25.31
C TYR A 296 -23.42 -1.80 -24.98
N LEU A 297 -22.93 -2.28 -23.83
CA LEU A 297 -23.22 -3.62 -23.32
C LEU A 297 -24.72 -3.81 -23.05
N ASP A 298 -25.39 -2.80 -22.48
CA ASP A 298 -26.86 -2.74 -22.31
C ASP A 298 -27.63 -2.80 -23.64
N ARG A 299 -26.96 -2.53 -24.77
CA ARG A 299 -27.49 -2.62 -26.14
C ARG A 299 -27.06 -3.88 -26.88
N GLY A 300 -26.48 -4.86 -26.18
CA GLY A 300 -26.06 -6.14 -26.75
C GLY A 300 -24.83 -6.05 -27.66
N TRP A 301 -23.91 -5.10 -27.42
CA TRP A 301 -22.67 -5.01 -28.19
C TRP A 301 -21.63 -6.08 -27.79
N GLY A 302 -21.66 -6.54 -26.54
CA GLY A 302 -20.80 -7.62 -26.03
C GLY A 302 -19.30 -7.38 -26.28
N GLU A 303 -18.63 -8.42 -26.76
CA GLU A 303 -17.20 -8.51 -27.12
C GLU A 303 -16.68 -7.32 -27.96
N ARG A 304 -17.55 -6.63 -28.73
CA ARG A 304 -17.19 -5.42 -29.49
C ARG A 304 -16.64 -4.29 -28.61
N MET A 305 -16.86 -4.37 -27.31
CA MET A 305 -16.36 -3.41 -26.33
C MET A 305 -15.05 -3.84 -25.63
N GLU A 306 -14.48 -5.01 -25.95
CA GLU A 306 -13.24 -5.51 -25.36
C GLU A 306 -12.12 -4.47 -25.40
N GLY A 307 -11.84 -3.91 -26.58
CA GLY A 307 -10.78 -2.91 -26.75
C GLY A 307 -10.97 -1.69 -25.85
N ASP A 308 -12.19 -1.17 -25.73
CA ASP A 308 -12.52 -0.01 -24.89
C ASP A 308 -12.43 -0.35 -23.38
N ALA A 309 -12.82 -1.57 -22.99
CA ALA A 309 -12.72 -2.03 -21.60
C ALA A 309 -11.26 -2.30 -21.18
N LEU A 310 -10.42 -2.85 -22.07
CA LEU A 310 -8.99 -3.04 -21.81
C LEU A 310 -8.21 -1.71 -21.78
N GLN A 311 -8.72 -0.65 -22.42
CA GLN A 311 -8.17 0.70 -22.26
C GLN A 311 -8.52 1.30 -20.88
N VAL A 312 -9.65 0.93 -20.28
CA VAL A 312 -9.98 1.26 -18.88
C VAL A 312 -9.02 0.55 -17.92
N ASP A 313 -8.75 -0.74 -18.11
CA ASP A 313 -7.72 -1.51 -17.36
C ASP A 313 -6.35 -0.82 -17.42
N SER A 314 -5.85 -0.56 -18.63
CA SER A 314 -4.56 0.14 -18.84
C SER A 314 -4.50 1.53 -18.19
N ALA A 315 -5.63 2.24 -18.09
CA ALA A 315 -5.68 3.55 -17.45
C ALA A 315 -5.72 3.48 -15.92
N VAL A 316 -6.44 2.52 -15.31
CA VAL A 316 -6.42 2.34 -13.85
C VAL A 316 -5.09 1.72 -13.38
N GLU A 317 -4.42 0.91 -14.21
CA GLU A 317 -3.09 0.38 -13.92
C GLU A 317 -2.02 1.50 -13.89
N ASP A 318 -1.99 2.39 -14.89
CA ASP A 318 -1.07 3.53 -14.93
C ASP A 318 -1.38 4.58 -13.83
N TRP A 319 -2.67 4.81 -13.55
CA TRP A 319 -3.10 5.63 -12.40
C TRP A 319 -2.61 5.05 -11.08
N GLN A 320 -2.73 3.73 -10.87
CA GLN A 320 -2.23 3.05 -9.68
C GLN A 320 -0.72 3.22 -9.51
N LYS A 321 0.05 3.01 -10.58
CA LYS A 321 1.52 3.14 -10.54
C LYS A 321 1.97 4.56 -10.19
N GLN A 322 1.26 5.58 -10.68
CA GLN A 322 1.60 7.00 -10.47
C GLN A 322 1.05 7.57 -9.15
N TYR A 323 -0.13 7.13 -8.71
CA TYR A 323 -0.85 7.64 -7.53
C TYR A 323 -1.47 6.50 -6.70
N PRO A 324 -0.64 5.59 -6.12
CA PRO A 324 -1.14 4.41 -5.40
C PRO A 324 -1.94 4.73 -4.14
N HIS A 325 -1.88 5.98 -3.66
CA HIS A 325 -2.60 6.48 -2.49
C HIS A 325 -3.83 7.34 -2.84
N ASP A 326 -4.29 7.34 -4.10
CA ASP A 326 -5.49 8.06 -4.49
C ASP A 326 -6.74 7.42 -3.86
N THR A 327 -7.39 8.18 -2.98
CA THR A 327 -8.59 7.73 -2.23
C THR A 327 -9.79 7.35 -3.12
N THR A 328 -9.80 7.74 -4.40
CA THR A 328 -10.86 7.41 -5.36
C THR A 328 -10.54 6.15 -6.18
N LEU A 329 -9.29 5.70 -6.20
CA LEU A 329 -8.84 4.57 -7.01
C LEU A 329 -9.56 3.24 -6.67
N PRO A 330 -9.82 2.85 -5.39
CA PRO A 330 -10.56 1.63 -5.08
C PRO A 330 -11.99 1.59 -5.66
N ALA A 331 -12.63 2.75 -5.83
CA ALA A 331 -13.93 2.85 -6.50
C ALA A 331 -13.80 2.59 -8.01
N ASN A 332 -12.79 3.18 -8.66
CA ASN A 332 -12.54 3.00 -10.08
C ASN A 332 -12.04 1.58 -10.40
N LEU A 333 -11.27 0.94 -9.51
CA LEU A 333 -10.89 -0.48 -9.63
C LEU A 333 -12.11 -1.41 -9.56
N LEU A 334 -13.05 -1.17 -8.62
CA LEU A 334 -14.28 -1.98 -8.55
C LEU A 334 -15.19 -1.77 -9.77
N ASP A 335 -15.32 -0.53 -10.25
CA ASP A 335 -16.06 -0.21 -11.48
C ASP A 335 -15.38 -0.81 -12.74
N ALA A 336 -14.04 -0.84 -12.78
CA ALA A 336 -13.26 -1.49 -13.84
C ALA A 336 -13.38 -3.01 -13.81
N TYR A 337 -13.26 -3.67 -12.64
CA TYR A 337 -13.51 -5.10 -12.49
C TYR A 337 -14.93 -5.48 -12.96
N ARG A 338 -15.94 -4.72 -12.53
CA ARG A 338 -17.34 -4.93 -12.95
C ARG A 338 -17.55 -4.72 -14.45
N LEU A 339 -16.81 -3.80 -15.08
CA LEU A 339 -16.79 -3.67 -16.53
C LEU A 339 -16.12 -4.89 -17.18
N LEU A 340 -15.01 -5.33 -16.60
CA LEU A 340 -14.24 -6.54 -16.87
C LEU A 340 -15.13 -7.76 -17.16
N GLU A 341 -15.85 -8.15 -16.10
CA GLU A 341 -16.76 -9.29 -16.06
C GLU A 341 -17.95 -9.15 -17.01
N ARG A 342 -18.42 -7.92 -17.28
CA ARG A 342 -19.56 -7.68 -18.18
C ARG A 342 -19.24 -7.85 -19.67
N VAL A 343 -17.96 -7.90 -20.05
CA VAL A 343 -17.51 -8.17 -21.43
C VAL A 343 -17.26 -9.66 -21.67
N ASP A 344 -16.88 -10.40 -20.63
CA ASP A 344 -16.83 -11.87 -20.58
C ASP A 344 -15.90 -12.58 -21.59
N THR A 345 -14.91 -11.90 -22.21
CA THR A 345 -13.89 -12.56 -23.05
C THR A 345 -12.70 -13.06 -22.21
N ASP A 346 -11.87 -13.96 -22.77
CA ASP A 346 -10.67 -14.45 -22.09
C ASP A 346 -9.70 -13.31 -21.72
N ALA A 347 -9.59 -12.29 -22.58
CA ALA A 347 -8.76 -11.12 -22.33
C ALA A 347 -9.33 -10.23 -21.20
N THR A 348 -10.65 -10.01 -21.18
CA THR A 348 -11.28 -9.21 -20.12
C THR A 348 -11.37 -9.95 -18.79
N LYS A 349 -11.50 -11.29 -18.79
CA LYS A 349 -11.35 -12.14 -17.59
C LYS A 349 -9.96 -12.04 -16.98
N ALA A 350 -8.91 -12.23 -17.79
CA ALA A 350 -7.53 -12.10 -17.32
C ALA A 350 -7.20 -10.69 -16.78
N ALA A 351 -7.88 -9.65 -17.27
CA ALA A 351 -7.82 -8.30 -16.70
C ALA A 351 -8.64 -8.16 -15.41
N ALA A 352 -9.87 -8.71 -15.38
CA ALA A 352 -10.73 -8.70 -14.20
C ALA A 352 -10.06 -9.37 -13.00
N ASP A 353 -9.40 -10.52 -13.19
CA ASP A 353 -8.62 -11.19 -12.14
C ASP A 353 -7.45 -10.33 -11.62
N ARG A 354 -6.72 -9.63 -12.49
CA ARG A 354 -5.66 -8.68 -12.06
C ARG A 354 -6.24 -7.53 -11.23
N VAL A 355 -7.29 -6.88 -11.72
CA VAL A 355 -7.93 -5.73 -11.06
C VAL A 355 -8.56 -6.16 -9.72
N LYS A 356 -9.16 -7.35 -9.67
CA LYS A 356 -9.67 -7.99 -8.45
C LYS A 356 -8.54 -8.25 -7.45
N ASN A 357 -7.45 -8.90 -7.85
CA ASN A 357 -6.31 -9.19 -6.98
C ASN A 357 -5.69 -7.89 -6.44
N LEU A 358 -5.46 -6.89 -7.30
CA LEU A 358 -5.00 -5.56 -6.91
C LEU A 358 -5.92 -4.92 -5.85
N LEU A 359 -7.25 -4.97 -6.07
CA LEU A 359 -8.23 -4.42 -5.14
C LEU A 359 -8.29 -5.18 -3.80
N VAL A 360 -8.28 -6.51 -3.79
CA VAL A 360 -8.42 -7.30 -2.54
C VAL A 360 -7.12 -7.49 -1.76
N VAL A 361 -5.96 -7.28 -2.38
CA VAL A 361 -4.64 -7.36 -1.74
C VAL A 361 -4.14 -5.95 -1.36
N GLU A 362 -3.82 -5.10 -2.34
CA GLU A 362 -3.18 -3.80 -2.10
C GLU A 362 -4.16 -2.69 -1.66
N TYR A 363 -5.47 -2.96 -1.75
CA TYR A 363 -6.53 -2.09 -1.22
C TYR A 363 -7.48 -2.85 -0.28
N ALA A 364 -7.00 -3.89 0.40
CA ALA A 364 -7.76 -4.75 1.33
C ALA A 364 -8.54 -3.96 2.40
N SER A 365 -8.01 -2.81 2.84
CA SER A 365 -8.65 -1.93 3.82
C SER A 365 -9.81 -1.08 3.25
N SER A 366 -10.02 -1.08 1.93
CA SER A 366 -11.11 -0.33 1.28
C SER A 366 -12.48 -0.98 1.46
N ARG A 367 -13.54 -0.16 1.43
CA ARG A 367 -14.92 -0.67 1.38
C ARG A 367 -15.18 -1.51 0.13
N GLN A 368 -14.54 -1.18 -0.98
CA GLN A 368 -14.69 -1.83 -2.27
C GLN A 368 -14.09 -3.24 -2.30
N ALA A 369 -12.92 -3.42 -1.65
CA ALA A 369 -12.36 -4.74 -1.41
C ALA A 369 -13.28 -5.60 -0.53
N GLN A 370 -13.88 -5.04 0.51
CA GLN A 370 -14.85 -5.74 1.37
C GLN A 370 -16.13 -6.12 0.60
N GLU A 371 -16.63 -5.22 -0.25
CA GLU A 371 -17.80 -5.47 -1.10
C GLU A 371 -17.51 -6.65 -2.06
N LEU A 372 -16.35 -6.65 -2.71
CA LEU A 372 -15.92 -7.74 -3.61
C LEU A 372 -15.52 -9.04 -2.89
N ALA A 373 -15.02 -8.96 -1.65
CA ALA A 373 -14.74 -10.12 -0.82
C ALA A 373 -15.99 -10.66 -0.08
N SER A 374 -17.18 -10.16 -0.39
CA SER A 374 -18.48 -10.59 0.16
C SER A 374 -19.43 -11.22 -0.87
N THR A 375 -19.05 -11.21 -2.15
CA THR A 375 -19.75 -11.86 -3.28
C THR A 375 -19.10 -13.19 -3.64
#